data_AF-A0A969ZXB3-F1
#
_entry.id   AF-A0A969ZXB3-F1
#
_cell.length_a   1.000
_cell.length_b   1.000
_cell.length_c   1.000
_cell.angle_alpha   90.00
_cell.angle_beta   90.00
_cell.angle_gamma   90.00
#
_symmetry.space_group_name_H-M   'P 1'
#
loop_
_entity.id
_entity.type
_entity.pdbx_description
1 polymer ?
#
loop_
_entity_poly.entity_id
_entity_poly.type
_entity_poly.pdbx_seq_one_letter_code
_entity_poly.pdbx_strand_id
1 'polypeptide(L)'
;MFSDKLSNLMKLYQISNAQMAKETFLDPSYISRLKSGKRALPESPEFLDSIVDYFLRLAESCNNEDQIFLMVGIKTPESKDLKKRALYQWLNEDNLQEGNLDHFLESLGRSFAMPSSLPAGKDYKPAEESFHYYYGDEGKREAVLAFLDKVIASKKPTRFKLFPMKIFLG
;
A
#
# COMPACT_ATOMS: atom_id res chain seq x y z
N MET A 1 13.99 6.23 -1.01
CA MET A 1 14.87 5.31 -0.27
C MET A 1 14.35 5.14 1.16
N PHE A 2 14.25 3.90 1.63
CA PHE A 2 13.73 3.56 2.98
C PHE A 2 14.49 4.29 4.09
N SER A 3 15.81 4.41 3.96
CA SER A 3 16.69 5.10 4.93
C SER A 3 16.25 6.54 5.22
N ASP A 4 15.83 7.26 4.19
CA ASP A 4 15.38 8.65 4.29
C ASP A 4 13.99 8.73 4.93
N LYS A 5 13.08 7.86 4.48
CA LYS A 5 11.72 7.74 5.02
C LYS A 5 11.74 7.45 6.53
N LEU A 6 12.54 6.46 6.95
CA LEU A 6 12.76 6.13 8.35
C LEU A 6 13.40 7.30 9.12
N SER A 7 14.44 7.91 8.55
CA SER A 7 15.12 9.04 9.19
C SER A 7 14.21 10.23 9.41
N ASN A 8 13.30 10.51 8.47
CA ASN A 8 12.36 11.61 8.57
C ASN A 8 11.28 11.33 9.64
N LEU A 9 10.75 10.10 9.71
CA LEU A 9 9.83 9.71 10.78
C LEU A 9 10.47 9.85 12.17
N MET A 10 11.70 9.38 12.34
CA MET A 10 12.41 9.53 13.61
C MET A 10 12.67 11.00 13.97
N LYS A 11 12.92 11.88 13.00
CA LYS A 11 13.07 13.32 13.23
C LYS A 11 11.75 13.97 13.63
N LEU A 12 10.66 13.63 12.94
CA LEU A 12 9.31 14.16 13.22
C LEU A 12 8.92 13.94 14.69
N TYR A 13 9.23 12.75 15.20
CA TYR A 13 8.89 12.34 16.57
C TYR A 13 10.05 12.47 17.57
N GLN A 14 11.19 13.05 17.16
CA GLN A 14 12.40 13.21 17.97
C GLN A 14 12.86 11.91 18.68
N ILE A 15 12.73 10.78 17.98
CA ILE A 15 13.05 9.45 18.52
C ILE A 15 14.54 9.16 18.33
N SER A 16 15.19 8.75 19.41
CA SER A 16 16.56 8.22 19.36
C SER A 16 16.58 6.75 18.90
N ASN A 17 17.72 6.30 18.36
CA ASN A 17 17.89 4.90 17.98
C ASN A 17 17.67 3.95 19.18
N ALA A 18 18.01 4.37 20.40
CA ALA A 18 17.82 3.58 21.61
C ALA A 18 16.35 3.47 22.03
N GLN A 19 15.54 4.53 21.86
CA GLN A 19 14.10 4.47 22.11
C GLN A 19 13.42 3.53 21.12
N MET A 20 13.71 3.68 19.83
CA MET A 20 13.15 2.81 18.82
C MET A 20 13.57 1.34 19.03
N ALA A 21 14.82 1.08 19.42
CA ALA A 21 15.32 -0.26 19.73
C ALA A 21 14.66 -0.93 20.95
N LYS A 22 14.05 -0.17 21.86
CA LYS A 22 13.29 -0.73 22.99
C LYS A 22 11.89 -1.16 22.57
N GLU A 23 11.31 -0.41 21.64
CA GLU A 23 9.92 -0.56 21.19
C GLU A 23 9.80 -1.47 19.95
N THR A 24 10.94 -1.73 19.30
CA THR A 24 11.10 -2.66 18.19
C THR A 24 12.10 -3.73 18.61
N PHE A 25 12.01 -4.96 18.10
CA PHE A 25 12.95 -6.05 18.43
C PHE A 25 14.33 -5.88 17.78
N LEU A 26 14.82 -4.65 17.64
CA LEU A 26 15.99 -4.26 16.85
C LEU A 26 17.07 -3.65 17.72
N ASP A 27 18.34 -3.96 17.44
CA ASP A 27 19.44 -3.30 18.12
C ASP A 27 19.66 -1.85 17.64
N PRO A 28 20.10 -0.93 18.51
CA PRO A 28 20.40 0.46 18.13
C PRO A 28 21.45 0.58 17.00
N SER A 29 22.39 -0.37 16.95
CA SER A 29 23.42 -0.46 15.91
C SER A 29 22.82 -0.85 14.55
N TYR A 30 21.78 -1.69 14.55
CA TYR A 30 21.02 -2.08 13.38
C TYR A 30 20.23 -0.89 12.82
N ILE A 31 19.51 -0.17 13.68
CA ILE A 31 18.78 1.05 13.33
C ILE A 31 19.70 2.12 12.74
N SER A 32 20.88 2.32 13.34
CA SER A 32 21.89 3.24 12.80
C SER A 32 22.30 2.89 11.36
N ARG A 33 22.56 1.60 11.10
CA ARG A 33 22.94 1.11 9.76
C ARG A 33 21.81 1.29 8.75
N LEU A 34 20.57 1.02 9.12
CA LEU A 34 19.38 1.26 8.28
C LEU A 34 19.24 2.73 7.89
N LYS A 35 19.35 3.65 8.85
CA LYS A 35 19.28 5.10 8.59
C LYS A 35 20.36 5.58 7.65
N SER A 36 21.55 5.00 7.75
CA SER A 36 22.68 5.35 6.88
C SER A 36 22.61 4.73 5.48
N GLY A 37 21.61 3.90 5.19
CA GLY A 37 21.49 3.18 3.92
C GLY A 37 22.54 2.08 3.72
N LYS A 38 23.41 1.83 4.70
CA LYS A 38 24.46 0.79 4.65
C LYS A 38 23.92 -0.64 4.69
N ARG A 39 22.61 -0.81 4.96
CA ARG A 39 21.92 -2.09 4.94
C ARG A 39 20.56 -1.91 4.27
N ALA A 40 20.26 -2.78 3.30
CA ALA A 40 18.93 -2.86 2.69
C ALA A 40 17.90 -3.35 3.71
N LEU A 41 16.63 -3.06 3.46
CA LEU A 41 15.53 -3.53 4.31
C LEU A 41 15.61 -5.06 4.43
N PRO A 42 15.54 -5.64 5.64
CA PRO A 42 15.38 -7.08 5.74
C PRO A 42 14.07 -7.51 5.05
N GLU A 43 14.11 -8.64 4.33
CA GLU A 43 12.95 -9.17 3.60
C GLU A 43 11.84 -9.71 4.53
N SER A 44 12.06 -9.74 5.84
CA SER A 44 11.05 -10.24 6.78
C SER A 44 9.89 -9.26 6.93
N PRO A 45 8.64 -9.65 6.63
CA PRO A 45 7.48 -8.76 6.73
C PRO A 45 7.22 -8.30 8.18
N GLU A 46 7.52 -9.16 9.14
CA GLU A 46 7.41 -8.91 10.59
C GLU A 46 8.26 -7.71 11.04
N PHE A 47 9.41 -7.49 10.40
CA PHE A 47 10.28 -6.37 10.70
C PHE A 47 9.57 -5.05 10.41
N LEU A 48 9.03 -4.91 9.20
CA LEU A 48 8.42 -3.66 8.76
C LEU A 48 7.11 -3.41 9.51
N ASP A 49 6.34 -4.46 9.80
CA ASP A 49 5.14 -4.36 10.62
C ASP A 49 5.43 -3.80 12.01
N SER A 50 6.51 -4.24 12.67
CA SER A 50 6.88 -3.73 14.00
C SER A 50 7.18 -2.23 13.98
N ILE A 51 7.80 -1.73 12.91
CA ILE A 51 8.11 -0.31 12.71
C ILE A 51 6.84 0.49 12.44
N VAL A 52 5.99 0.00 11.54
CA VAL A 52 4.71 0.64 11.20
C VAL A 52 3.82 0.76 12.43
N ASP A 53 3.66 -0.33 13.17
CA ASP A 53 2.83 -0.36 14.37
C ASP A 53 3.38 0.59 15.45
N TYR A 54 4.70 0.68 15.60
CA TYR A 54 5.33 1.62 16.52
C TYR A 54 5.01 3.08 16.17
N PHE A 55 5.19 3.48 14.91
CA PHE A 55 4.92 4.86 14.49
C PHE A 55 3.44 5.24 14.56
N LEU A 56 2.53 4.31 14.24
CA LEU A 56 1.09 4.58 14.38
C LEU A 56 0.67 4.75 15.84
N ARG A 57 1.15 3.88 16.74
CA ARG A 57 0.90 4.04 18.19
C ARG A 57 1.44 5.38 18.70
N LEU A 58 2.62 5.77 18.25
CA LEU A 58 3.23 7.04 18.64
C LEU A 58 2.42 8.23 18.13
N ALA A 59 1.98 8.19 16.87
CA ALA A 59 1.17 9.23 16.27
C ALA A 59 -0.20 9.38 16.94
N GLU A 60 -0.83 8.26 17.28
CA GLU A 60 -2.07 8.20 18.06
C GLU A 60 -1.85 8.83 19.45
N SER A 61 -0.74 8.49 20.14
CA SER A 61 -0.41 9.06 21.45
C SER A 61 -0.13 10.56 21.43
N CYS A 62 0.41 11.07 20.33
CA CYS A 62 0.67 12.49 20.12
C CYS A 62 -0.50 13.25 19.48
N ASN A 63 -1.60 12.56 19.16
CA ASN A 63 -2.76 13.09 18.43
C ASN A 63 -2.36 13.85 17.15
N ASN A 64 -1.40 13.31 16.39
CA ASN A 64 -0.80 13.97 15.23
C ASN A 64 -0.63 13.06 14.00
N GLU A 65 -1.50 12.08 13.85
CA GLU A 65 -1.49 11.12 12.74
C GLU A 65 -1.41 11.79 11.36
N ASP A 66 -2.04 12.95 11.21
CA ASP A 66 -2.01 13.77 9.99
C ASP A 66 -0.58 14.08 9.50
N GLN A 67 0.39 14.20 10.42
CA GLN A 67 1.78 14.51 10.06
C GLN A 67 2.45 13.35 9.33
N ILE A 68 2.15 12.11 9.72
CA ILE A 68 2.64 10.93 9.00
C ILE A 68 2.03 10.89 7.61
N PHE A 69 0.71 11.06 7.49
CA PHE A 69 0.03 10.94 6.20
C PHE A 69 0.33 12.10 5.25
N LEU A 70 0.66 13.28 5.79
CA LEU A 70 1.22 14.38 5.01
C LEU A 70 2.58 14.00 4.38
N MET A 71 3.44 13.28 5.10
CA MET A 71 4.72 12.77 4.55
C MET A 71 4.51 11.65 3.53
N VAL A 72 3.46 10.85 3.69
CA VAL A 72 3.03 9.84 2.71
C VAL A 72 2.44 10.49 1.45
N GLY A 73 1.89 11.70 1.57
CA GLY A 73 1.26 12.43 0.47
C GLY A 73 -0.23 12.10 0.27
N ILE A 74 -0.90 11.59 1.30
CA ILE A 74 -2.34 11.25 1.26
C ILE A 74 -3.09 11.94 2.39
N LYS A 75 -4.42 12.04 2.24
CA LYS A 75 -5.28 12.39 3.37
C LYS A 75 -5.27 11.27 4.40
N THR A 76 -5.26 11.64 5.68
CA THR A 76 -5.36 10.70 6.82
C THR A 76 -6.53 9.74 6.64
N PRO A 77 -6.28 8.44 6.53
CA PRO A 77 -7.34 7.45 6.45
C PRO A 77 -8.13 7.37 7.75
N GLU A 78 -9.43 7.10 7.68
CA GLU A 78 -10.28 6.99 8.88
C GLU A 78 -10.08 5.67 9.63
N SER A 79 -9.85 4.57 8.91
CA SER A 79 -9.67 3.24 9.50
C SER A 79 -8.21 2.96 9.88
N LYS A 80 -8.01 2.34 11.05
CA LYS A 80 -6.71 1.88 11.55
C LYS A 80 -6.00 0.92 10.58
N ASP A 81 -6.75 0.05 9.91
CA ASP A 81 -6.20 -0.89 8.94
C ASP A 81 -5.68 -0.17 7.69
N LEU A 82 -6.40 0.87 7.24
CA LEU A 82 -5.99 1.70 6.12
C LEU A 82 -4.74 2.53 6.46
N LYS A 83 -4.66 3.06 7.68
CA LYS A 83 -3.47 3.75 8.20
C LYS A 83 -2.24 2.85 8.19
N LYS A 84 -2.37 1.63 8.72
CA LYS A 84 -1.31 0.60 8.71
C LYS A 84 -0.83 0.28 7.31
N ARG A 85 -1.77 0.01 6.40
CA ARG A 85 -1.46 -0.31 5.01
C ARG A 85 -0.73 0.82 4.30
N ALA A 86 -1.23 2.05 4.42
CA ALA A 86 -0.65 3.21 3.74
C ALA A 86 0.80 3.45 4.20
N LEU A 87 1.06 3.41 5.50
CA LEU A 87 2.40 3.62 6.03
C LEU A 87 3.35 2.46 5.68
N TYR A 88 2.87 1.22 5.75
CA TYR A 88 3.65 0.04 5.34
C TYR A 88 4.06 0.15 3.86
N GLN A 89 3.11 0.43 2.98
CA GLN A 89 3.35 0.56 1.55
C GLN A 89 4.36 1.67 1.28
N TRP A 90 4.15 2.85 1.86
CA TRP A 90 5.06 3.97 1.68
C TRP A 90 6.48 3.63 2.13
N LEU A 91 6.67 2.95 3.27
CA LEU A 91 8.00 2.54 3.70
C LEU A 91 8.62 1.48 2.76
N ASN A 92 7.81 0.61 2.17
CA ASN A 92 8.27 -0.50 1.33
C ASN A 92 8.42 -0.16 -0.16
N GLU A 93 7.95 1.00 -0.63
CA GLU A 93 7.94 1.39 -2.05
C GLU A 93 9.29 1.25 -2.76
N ASP A 94 10.41 1.44 -2.06
CA ASP A 94 11.75 1.31 -2.65
C ASP A 94 12.15 -0.16 -2.92
N ASN A 95 11.43 -1.15 -2.37
CA ASN A 95 11.59 -2.60 -2.59
C ASN A 95 10.56 -3.20 -3.55
N LEU A 96 9.73 -2.37 -4.19
CA LEU A 96 8.87 -2.81 -5.30
C LEU A 96 9.73 -2.99 -6.58
N GLN A 97 10.70 -3.89 -6.52
CA GLN A 97 11.29 -4.50 -7.72
C GLN A 97 10.27 -5.49 -8.28
N GLU A 98 10.28 -5.71 -9.60
CA GLU A 98 9.27 -6.39 -10.42
C GLU A 98 8.81 -7.80 -9.93
N GLY A 99 9.43 -8.39 -8.91
CA GLY A 99 9.03 -9.65 -8.29
C GLY A 99 8.10 -9.54 -7.07
N ASN A 100 7.78 -8.34 -6.57
CA ASN A 100 7.01 -8.18 -5.31
C ASN A 100 5.50 -7.97 -5.51
N LEU A 101 5.01 -8.09 -6.76
CA LEU A 101 3.58 -7.99 -7.09
C LEU A 101 2.78 -9.12 -6.46
N ASP A 102 3.34 -10.32 -6.38
CA ASP A 102 2.66 -11.48 -5.79
C ASP A 102 2.43 -11.27 -4.29
N HIS A 103 3.39 -10.70 -3.57
CA HIS A 103 3.24 -10.41 -2.15
C HIS A 103 2.24 -9.27 -1.89
N PHE A 104 2.15 -8.32 -2.83
CA PHE A 104 1.11 -7.29 -2.85
C PHE A 104 -0.29 -7.88 -3.11
N LEU A 105 -0.43 -8.78 -4.09
CA LEU A 105 -1.69 -9.45 -4.42
C LEU A 105 -2.15 -10.39 -3.29
N GLU A 106 -1.24 -11.10 -2.64
CA GLU A 106 -1.51 -11.91 -1.45
C GLU A 106 -1.95 -11.04 -0.26
N SER A 107 -1.30 -9.89 -0.05
CA SER A 107 -1.71 -8.92 0.97
C SER A 107 -3.09 -8.32 0.69
N LEU A 108 -3.40 -8.04 -0.58
CA LEU A 108 -4.75 -7.63 -1.02
C LEU A 108 -5.77 -8.74 -0.79
N GLY A 109 -5.48 -9.97 -1.22
CA GLY A 109 -6.38 -11.13 -1.06
C GLY A 109 -6.70 -11.46 0.39
N ARG A 110 -5.75 -11.27 1.31
CA ARG A 110 -5.98 -11.41 2.76
C ARG A 110 -6.79 -10.26 3.37
N SER A 111 -6.70 -9.07 2.79
CA SER A 111 -7.37 -7.86 3.26
C SER A 111 -8.81 -7.73 2.76
N PHE A 112 -9.12 -8.31 1.60
CA PHE A 112 -10.49 -8.49 1.16
C PHE A 112 -11.01 -9.76 1.83
N ALA A 113 -11.73 -9.60 2.95
CA ALA A 113 -12.74 -10.60 3.28
C ALA A 113 -13.64 -10.68 2.05
N MET A 114 -13.46 -11.74 1.26
CA MET A 114 -14.33 -12.01 0.12
C MET A 114 -15.76 -11.87 0.65
N PRO A 115 -16.56 -10.91 0.16
CA PRO A 115 -17.96 -10.89 0.55
C PRO A 115 -18.49 -12.27 0.19
N SER A 116 -19.08 -12.96 1.17
CA SER A 116 -19.56 -14.34 1.05
C SER A 116 -20.58 -14.51 -0.07
N SER A 117 -21.10 -13.40 -0.57
CA SER A 117 -21.75 -13.27 -1.86
C SER A 117 -21.02 -12.21 -2.70
N LEU A 118 -20.65 -12.58 -3.94
CA LEU A 118 -20.45 -11.61 -5.00
C LEU A 118 -21.72 -10.75 -5.06
N PRO A 119 -21.64 -9.40 -5.13
CA PRO A 119 -22.80 -8.60 -5.47
C PRO A 119 -23.36 -9.20 -6.75
N ALA A 120 -24.66 -9.55 -6.74
CA ALA A 120 -25.33 -10.12 -7.89
C ALA A 120 -24.97 -9.25 -9.09
N GLY A 121 -24.18 -9.81 -10.01
CA GLY A 121 -23.68 -9.09 -11.18
C GLY A 121 -24.90 -8.45 -11.82
N LYS A 122 -24.92 -7.11 -11.88
CA LYS A 122 -25.97 -6.43 -12.63
C LYS A 122 -25.91 -7.04 -14.02
N ASP A 123 -27.05 -7.50 -14.53
CA ASP A 123 -27.15 -8.06 -15.87
C ASP A 123 -26.56 -7.06 -16.86
N TYR A 124 -25.28 -7.27 -17.20
CA TYR A 124 -24.57 -6.44 -18.15
C TYR A 124 -25.15 -6.80 -19.51
N LYS A 125 -26.11 -6.01 -19.96
CA LYS A 125 -26.58 -6.06 -21.34
C LYS A 125 -25.41 -5.58 -22.19
N PRO A 126 -24.86 -6.42 -23.08
CA PRO A 126 -23.82 -5.97 -23.98
C PRO A 126 -24.43 -4.86 -24.83
N ALA A 127 -23.98 -3.62 -24.61
CA ALA A 127 -24.27 -2.55 -25.53
C ALA A 127 -23.73 -2.95 -26.91
N GLU A 128 -24.61 -2.96 -27.90
CA GLU A 128 -24.26 -3.10 -29.31
C GLU A 128 -23.12 -2.14 -29.65
N GLU A 129 -22.21 -2.62 -30.50
CA GLU A 129 -20.89 -2.06 -30.88
C GLU A 129 -20.82 -0.53 -30.91
N SER A 130 -20.67 0.07 -29.74
CA SER A 130 -20.45 1.49 -29.54
C SER A 130 -19.23 1.63 -28.66
N PHE A 131 -18.24 2.37 -29.14
CA PHE A 131 -17.05 2.69 -28.36
C PHE A 131 -17.48 3.46 -27.12
N HIS A 132 -17.42 2.80 -25.95
CA HIS A 132 -17.76 3.41 -24.67
C HIS A 132 -16.50 4.05 -24.08
N TYR A 133 -16.53 5.36 -23.93
CA TYR A 133 -15.41 6.11 -23.36
C TYR A 133 -15.65 6.30 -21.86
N TYR A 134 -14.62 5.98 -21.08
CA TYR A 134 -14.64 6.13 -19.63
C TYR A 134 -13.72 7.29 -19.22
N TYR A 135 -14.27 8.28 -18.53
CA TYR A 135 -13.55 9.52 -18.18
C TYR A 135 -13.43 9.73 -16.67
N GLY A 136 -12.32 10.36 -16.27
CA GLY A 136 -12.03 10.65 -14.86
C GLY A 136 -11.78 9.40 -14.03
N ASP A 137 -11.59 9.57 -12.73
CA ASP A 137 -11.26 8.45 -11.84
C ASP A 137 -12.43 7.49 -11.64
N GLU A 138 -13.66 8.01 -11.64
CA GLU A 138 -14.86 7.16 -11.57
C GLU A 138 -15.06 6.36 -12.85
N GLY A 139 -14.86 6.97 -14.02
CA GLY A 139 -14.90 6.25 -15.29
C GLY A 139 -13.83 5.18 -15.37
N LYS A 140 -12.58 5.45 -14.94
CA LYS A 140 -11.55 4.41 -14.86
C LYS A 140 -11.99 3.22 -14.01
N ARG A 141 -12.64 3.48 -12.86
CA ARG A 141 -13.17 2.42 -11.99
C ARG A 141 -14.26 1.61 -12.69
N GLU A 142 -15.19 2.28 -13.35
CA GLU A 142 -16.27 1.64 -14.12
C GLU A 142 -15.73 0.79 -15.28
N ALA A 143 -14.73 1.30 -16.01
CA ALA A 143 -14.05 0.57 -17.08
C ALA A 143 -13.43 -0.74 -16.58
N VAL A 144 -12.78 -0.68 -15.42
CA VAL A 144 -12.16 -1.84 -14.78
C VAL A 144 -13.22 -2.86 -14.37
N LEU A 145 -14.32 -2.43 -13.75
CA LEU A 145 -15.42 -3.32 -13.38
C LEU A 145 -16.04 -3.99 -14.61
N ALA A 146 -16.38 -3.23 -15.65
CA ALA A 146 -16.94 -3.76 -16.89
C ALA A 146 -15.99 -4.75 -17.60
N PHE A 147 -14.68 -4.51 -17.52
CA PHE A 147 -13.68 -5.44 -18.03
C PHE A 147 -13.65 -6.73 -17.20
N LEU A 148 -13.58 -6.64 -15.87
CA LEU A 148 -13.53 -7.81 -14.98
C LEU A 148 -14.80 -8.66 -15.09
N ASP A 149 -15.97 -8.04 -15.21
CA ASP A 149 -17.24 -8.74 -15.44
C ASP A 149 -17.21 -9.55 -16.75
N LYS A 150 -16.64 -8.99 -17.82
CA LYS A 150 -16.43 -9.71 -19.08
C LYS A 150 -15.45 -10.87 -18.94
N VAL A 151 -14.41 -10.72 -18.11
CA VAL A 151 -13.45 -11.81 -17.83
C VAL A 151 -14.10 -12.93 -17.04
N ILE A 152 -14.90 -12.60 -16.02
CA ILE A 152 -15.64 -13.59 -15.20
C ILE A 152 -16.66 -14.35 -16.06
N ALA A 153 -17.36 -13.65 -16.96
CA ALA A 153 -18.31 -14.28 -17.89
C ALA A 153 -17.64 -15.13 -18.98
N SER A 154 -16.32 -15.01 -19.18
CA SER A 154 -15.57 -15.78 -20.17
C SER A 154 -15.38 -17.22 -19.72
N LYS A 155 -15.88 -18.17 -20.53
CA LYS A 155 -15.70 -19.62 -20.28
C LYS A 155 -14.28 -20.12 -20.55
N LYS A 156 -13.39 -19.29 -21.08
CA LYS A 156 -12.02 -19.69 -21.46
C LYS A 156 -11.00 -19.08 -20.50
N PRO A 157 -10.01 -19.86 -20.02
CA PRO A 157 -8.89 -19.31 -19.24
C PRO A 157 -8.20 -18.23 -20.05
N THR A 158 -8.28 -16.99 -19.58
CA THR A 158 -7.78 -15.82 -20.31
C THR A 158 -6.62 -15.22 -19.54
N ARG A 159 -5.43 -15.18 -20.16
CA ARG A 159 -4.25 -14.52 -19.60
C ARG A 159 -4.31 -13.04 -19.99
N PHE A 160 -4.29 -12.15 -19.00
CA PHE A 160 -4.18 -10.72 -19.22
C PHE A 160 -2.90 -10.17 -18.61
N LYS A 161 -2.39 -9.08 -19.18
CA LYS A 161 -1.22 -8.34 -18.68
C LYS A 161 -1.71 -7.02 -18.09
N LEU A 162 -1.47 -6.80 -16.81
CA LEU A 162 -1.61 -5.48 -16.21
C LEU A 162 -0.36 -4.67 -16.50
N PHE A 163 -0.55 -3.46 -16.98
CA PHE A 163 0.52 -2.47 -17.11
C PHE A 163 0.32 -1.40 -16.04
N PRO A 164 1.38 -1.04 -15.28
CA PRO A 164 1.30 0.10 -14.38
C PRO A 164 1.07 1.37 -15.20
N MET A 165 -0.02 2.07 -14.90
CA MET A 165 -0.37 3.32 -15.58
C MET A 165 0.61 4.41 -15.13
N LYS A 166 1.49 4.87 -16.04
CA LYS A 166 2.31 6.07 -15.80
C LYS A 166 1.40 7.30 -15.80
N ILE A 167 1.22 7.91 -14.63
CA ILE A 167 0.58 9.22 -14.54
C ILE A 167 1.59 10.23 -15.08
N PHE A 168 1.36 10.74 -16.29
CA PHE A 168 2.07 11.90 -16.80
C PHE A 168 1.45 13.13 -16.12
N LEU A 169 2.18 13.71 -15.18
CA LEU A 169 1.94 15.08 -14.73
C LEU A 169 2.62 16.00 -15.74
N GLY A 170 1.80 16.68 -16.55
CA GLY A 170 2.22 17.81 -17.39
C GLY A 170 2.08 19.12 -16.66
#